data_AF-Q22UA1-F1
#
_entry.id   AF-Q22UA1-F1
#
_cell.length_a   1.000
_cell.length_b   1.000
_cell.length_c   1.000
_cell.angle_alpha   90.00
_cell.angle_beta   90.00
_cell.angle_gamma   90.00
#
_symmetry.space_group_name_H-M   'P 1'
#
loop_
_entity.id
_entity.type
_entity.pdbx_description
1 polymer ?
#
loop_
_entity_poly.entity_id
_entity_poly.type
_entity_poly.pdbx_seq_one_letter_code
_entity_poly.pdbx_strand_id
1 'polypeptide(L)'
;MMRIQYFLNLVILLSICFVSVSTTTVSCNAHPAFNKAKQIITNAVQQDAKGKALNDQLQQKFQSAQPQVRNAQDLGVCSNYGGQSTCCDTEIVKLIDKAALLKIKPIQKQKSAFQKLISVYATQLNKICNPSFLVQASITADKIFSNTALLTLYSYKQFQANCKINFAKAISSYTRGAMCSICAGVDQISDYFNAQGQLKIHPDSINSFEKATNDAIVCYSNIFTPANIDVVVKELNSAYIKKNNSCGDDVAKSVKDIFTNHKVVNDDGNGGKQCKGLFVYGEQTACQNVLQGNPQLEQQTQRLLRSSEREDADQQVRLLQAVPDAIQDPNGIRIFIQSTTDSLIDENGDAIVGVFDEQKTNPSKSNAHLLTLETLIILATIFVL
;
A
#
# COMPACT_ATOMS: atom_id res chain seq x y z
N MET A 1 -57.01 -43.22 -24.14
CA MET A 1 -55.54 -43.09 -24.23
C MET A 1 -55.04 -41.66 -24.41
N MET A 2 -55.71 -40.80 -25.18
CA MET A 2 -55.23 -39.44 -25.49
C MET A 2 -55.10 -38.47 -24.29
N ARG A 3 -55.86 -38.66 -23.20
CA ARG A 3 -55.82 -37.78 -22.01
C ARG A 3 -54.59 -37.97 -21.11
N ILE A 4 -53.93 -39.13 -21.16
CA ILE A 4 -52.75 -39.42 -20.33
C ILE A 4 -51.51 -38.72 -20.89
N GLN A 5 -51.46 -38.52 -22.22
CA GLN A 5 -50.33 -37.91 -22.91
C GLN A 5 -50.21 -36.40 -22.65
N TYR A 6 -51.34 -35.70 -22.52
CA TYR A 6 -51.35 -34.28 -22.16
C TYR A 6 -50.95 -34.03 -20.71
N PHE A 7 -51.32 -34.93 -19.79
CA PHE A 7 -50.89 -34.84 -18.40
C PHE A 7 -49.39 -35.06 -18.24
N LEU A 8 -48.81 -36.02 -18.97
CA LEU A 8 -47.38 -36.30 -18.92
C LEU A 8 -46.55 -35.13 -19.48
N ASN A 9 -47.00 -34.52 -20.58
CA ASN A 9 -46.31 -33.36 -21.17
C ASN A 9 -46.43 -32.09 -20.31
N LEU A 10 -47.54 -31.90 -19.58
CA LEU A 10 -47.71 -30.77 -18.64
C LEU A 10 -46.79 -30.94 -17.41
N VAL A 11 -46.66 -32.15 -16.88
CA VAL A 11 -45.75 -32.45 -15.76
C VAL A 11 -44.30 -32.25 -16.18
N ILE A 12 -43.90 -32.70 -17.38
CA ILE A 12 -42.55 -32.47 -17.91
C ILE A 12 -42.29 -30.97 -18.14
N LEU A 13 -43.25 -30.20 -18.66
CA LEU A 13 -43.09 -28.73 -18.79
C LEU A 13 -43.00 -28.04 -17.42
N LEU A 14 -43.77 -28.48 -16.42
CA LEU A 14 -43.69 -27.96 -15.05
C LEU A 14 -42.38 -28.35 -14.36
N SER A 15 -41.81 -29.52 -14.65
CA SER A 15 -40.50 -29.94 -14.13
C SER A 15 -39.33 -29.19 -14.78
N ILE A 16 -39.46 -28.71 -16.02
CA ILE A 16 -38.43 -27.89 -16.69
C ILE A 16 -38.47 -26.42 -16.22
N CYS A 17 -39.58 -25.94 -15.67
CA CYS A 17 -39.62 -24.62 -14.99
C CYS A 17 -38.99 -24.62 -13.58
N PHE A 18 -38.62 -25.79 -13.05
CA PHE A 18 -37.81 -25.93 -11.84
C PHE A 18 -36.34 -26.26 -12.17
N VAL A 19 -35.80 -25.72 -13.28
CA VAL A 19 -34.34 -25.52 -13.36
C VAL A 19 -34.00 -24.62 -12.18
N SER A 20 -33.35 -25.26 -11.23
CA SER A 20 -32.88 -24.73 -9.97
C SER A 20 -32.29 -23.36 -10.22
N VAL A 21 -32.97 -22.31 -9.74
CA VAL A 21 -32.26 -21.11 -9.32
C VAL A 21 -31.38 -21.64 -8.20
N SER A 22 -30.14 -22.04 -8.55
CA SER A 22 -29.11 -22.23 -7.56
C SER A 22 -28.97 -20.87 -6.92
N THR A 23 -29.64 -20.66 -5.80
CA THR A 23 -29.22 -19.69 -4.82
C THR A 23 -27.83 -20.17 -4.44
N THR A 24 -26.81 -19.76 -5.20
CA THR A 24 -25.43 -19.87 -4.78
C THR A 24 -25.43 -19.27 -3.40
N THR A 25 -25.28 -20.11 -2.37
CA THR A 25 -25.21 -19.68 -0.99
C THR A 25 -24.07 -18.69 -0.94
N VAL A 26 -24.40 -17.41 -0.94
CA VAL A 26 -23.41 -16.38 -1.16
C VAL A 26 -22.60 -16.30 0.12
N SER A 27 -21.38 -16.84 0.05
CA SER A 27 -20.53 -17.06 1.22
C SER A 27 -19.35 -16.11 1.18
N CYS A 28 -18.97 -15.64 2.36
CA CYS A 28 -17.81 -14.77 2.55
C CYS A 28 -16.50 -15.40 2.02
N ASN A 29 -16.40 -16.74 2.09
CA ASN A 29 -15.25 -17.48 1.59
C ASN A 29 -15.06 -17.39 0.06
N ALA A 30 -16.12 -17.11 -0.70
CA ALA A 30 -16.07 -16.99 -2.16
C ALA A 30 -15.98 -15.53 -2.65
N HIS A 31 -15.80 -14.56 -1.74
CA HIS A 31 -15.78 -13.14 -2.11
C HIS A 31 -14.57 -12.81 -3.02
N PRO A 32 -14.75 -12.20 -4.21
CA PRO A 32 -13.69 -12.04 -5.21
C PRO A 32 -12.51 -11.18 -4.75
N ALA A 33 -12.76 -10.15 -3.92
CA ALA A 33 -11.69 -9.35 -3.33
C ALA A 33 -10.99 -9.99 -2.12
N PHE A 34 -11.54 -11.04 -1.52
CA PHE A 34 -11.05 -11.54 -0.23
C PHE A 34 -9.58 -11.95 -0.30
N ASN A 35 -9.21 -12.83 -1.24
CA ASN A 35 -7.83 -13.28 -1.37
C ASN A 35 -6.87 -12.14 -1.70
N LYS A 36 -7.29 -11.19 -2.55
CA LYS A 36 -6.48 -10.04 -2.96
C LYS A 36 -6.23 -9.09 -1.77
N ALA A 37 -7.26 -8.70 -1.04
CA ALA A 37 -7.12 -7.83 0.13
C ALA A 37 -6.42 -8.54 1.30
N LYS A 38 -6.69 -9.83 1.52
CA LYS A 38 -6.00 -10.64 2.52
C LYS A 38 -4.49 -10.61 2.30
N GLN A 39 -4.02 -10.72 1.05
CA GLN A 39 -2.59 -10.64 0.74
C GLN A 39 -2.00 -9.28 1.13
N ILE A 40 -2.67 -8.18 0.80
CA ILE A 40 -2.22 -6.83 1.16
C ILE A 40 -2.15 -6.65 2.67
N ILE A 41 -3.20 -7.04 3.40
CA ILE A 41 -3.25 -6.93 4.87
C ILE A 41 -2.14 -7.77 5.48
N THR A 42 -1.97 -9.02 5.01
CA THR A 42 -0.92 -9.93 5.50
C THR A 42 0.47 -9.33 5.30
N ASN A 43 0.75 -8.79 4.11
CA ASN A 43 2.02 -8.12 3.82
C ASN A 43 2.25 -6.88 4.70
N ALA A 44 1.20 -6.12 4.99
CA ALA A 44 1.28 -4.92 5.82
C ALA A 44 1.58 -5.24 7.30
N VAL A 45 1.04 -6.34 7.83
CA VAL A 45 1.20 -6.72 9.24
C VAL A 45 2.32 -7.75 9.48
N GLN A 46 3.00 -8.25 8.43
CA GLN A 46 3.94 -9.37 8.56
C GLN A 46 5.09 -9.12 9.55
N GLN A 47 5.52 -7.88 9.72
CA GLN A 47 6.61 -7.49 10.63
C GLN A 47 6.13 -7.24 12.07
N ASP A 48 4.82 -7.29 12.32
CA ASP A 48 4.18 -7.14 13.63
C ASP A 48 3.58 -8.48 14.06
N ALA A 49 4.23 -9.17 15.00
CA ALA A 49 3.78 -10.49 15.44
C ALA A 49 2.33 -10.49 16.00
N LYS A 50 1.93 -9.43 16.72
CA LYS A 50 0.56 -9.29 17.24
C LYS A 50 -0.41 -9.01 16.10
N GLY A 51 -0.05 -8.10 15.19
CA GLY A 51 -0.83 -7.78 14.01
C GLY A 51 -1.07 -8.99 13.10
N LYS A 52 -0.04 -9.85 12.94
CA LYS A 52 -0.15 -11.11 12.19
C LYS A 52 -1.15 -12.07 12.83
N ALA A 53 -1.04 -12.32 14.13
CA ALA A 53 -1.95 -13.23 14.84
C ALA A 53 -3.41 -12.74 14.77
N LEU A 54 -3.63 -11.44 14.98
CA LEU A 54 -4.96 -10.84 14.87
C LEU A 54 -5.51 -10.92 13.44
N ASN A 55 -4.67 -10.65 12.43
CA ASN A 55 -5.05 -10.81 11.03
C ASN A 55 -5.52 -12.25 10.78
N ASP A 56 -4.73 -13.26 11.16
CA ASP A 56 -5.10 -14.66 10.94
C ASP A 56 -6.46 -15.01 11.56
N GLN A 57 -6.71 -14.56 12.80
CA GLN A 57 -8.00 -14.75 13.48
C GLN A 57 -9.15 -14.05 12.74
N LEU A 58 -8.96 -12.77 12.36
CA LEU A 58 -10.00 -11.98 11.69
C LEU A 58 -10.29 -12.49 10.27
N GLN A 59 -9.27 -12.95 9.53
CA GLN A 59 -9.48 -13.58 8.22
C GLN A 59 -10.30 -14.88 8.34
N GLN A 60 -10.05 -15.71 9.36
CA GLN A 60 -10.87 -16.91 9.62
C GLN A 60 -12.31 -16.54 10.00
N LYS A 61 -12.48 -15.52 10.84
CA LYS A 61 -13.79 -14.98 11.20
C LYS A 61 -14.55 -14.51 9.96
N PHE A 62 -13.89 -13.78 9.07
CA PHE A 62 -14.48 -13.33 7.80
C PHE A 62 -14.94 -14.53 6.94
N GLN A 63 -14.10 -15.55 6.74
CA GLN A 63 -14.45 -16.71 5.90
C GLN A 63 -15.65 -17.50 6.42
N SER A 64 -15.76 -17.59 7.75
CA SER A 64 -16.85 -18.31 8.44
C SER A 64 -18.07 -17.44 8.74
N ALA A 65 -18.01 -16.13 8.46
CA ALA A 65 -19.09 -15.21 8.75
C ALA A 65 -20.33 -15.53 7.89
N GLN A 66 -21.50 -15.30 8.48
CA GLN A 66 -22.73 -15.16 7.71
C GLN A 66 -22.89 -13.68 7.35
N PRO A 67 -23.11 -13.34 6.07
CA PRO A 67 -23.33 -11.97 5.65
C PRO A 67 -24.50 -11.34 6.41
N GLN A 68 -24.30 -10.12 6.90
CA GLN A 68 -25.31 -9.36 7.64
C GLN A 68 -25.39 -7.94 7.11
N VAL A 69 -26.60 -7.37 7.13
CA VAL A 69 -26.79 -5.96 6.80
C VAL A 69 -26.14 -5.10 7.90
N ARG A 70 -25.15 -4.29 7.52
CA ARG A 70 -24.44 -3.38 8.42
C ARG A 70 -24.74 -1.93 8.05
N ASN A 71 -24.86 -1.06 9.04
CA ASN A 71 -24.97 0.37 8.78
C ASN A 71 -23.58 0.98 8.47
N ALA A 72 -23.56 2.22 7.98
CA ALA A 72 -22.32 2.92 7.63
C ALA A 72 -21.40 3.14 8.84
N GLN A 73 -21.96 3.33 10.03
CA GLN A 73 -21.20 3.60 11.27
C GLN A 73 -20.39 2.37 11.71
N ASP A 74 -20.98 1.17 11.62
CA ASP A 74 -20.32 -0.10 11.94
C ASP A 74 -19.16 -0.39 10.98
N LEU A 75 -19.25 0.13 9.76
CA LEU A 75 -18.29 -0.05 8.68
C LEU A 75 -17.24 1.06 8.56
N GLY A 76 -17.26 2.09 9.40
CA GLY A 76 -16.18 3.10 9.52
C GLY A 76 -15.63 3.61 8.18
N VAL A 77 -14.33 3.38 7.93
CA VAL A 77 -13.67 3.78 6.67
C VAL A 77 -14.23 3.08 5.43
N CYS A 78 -14.92 1.96 5.59
CA CYS A 78 -15.62 1.22 4.54
C CYS A 78 -17.13 1.55 4.49
N SER A 79 -17.55 2.70 5.01
CA SER A 79 -18.96 3.13 5.11
C SER A 79 -19.72 3.18 3.77
N ASN A 80 -19.02 3.25 2.63
CA ASN A 80 -19.63 3.19 1.29
C ASN A 80 -20.42 1.90 1.00
N TYR A 81 -20.19 0.84 1.79
CA TYR A 81 -20.92 -0.43 1.69
C TYR A 81 -22.05 -0.55 2.72
N GLY A 82 -22.37 0.52 3.45
CA GLY A 82 -23.47 0.54 4.42
C GLY A 82 -24.81 0.23 3.75
N GLY A 83 -25.64 -0.55 4.45
CA GLY A 83 -26.94 -1.03 3.97
C GLY A 83 -26.89 -2.33 3.17
N GLN A 84 -25.70 -2.90 2.94
CA GLN A 84 -25.51 -4.13 2.17
C GLN A 84 -25.29 -5.35 3.06
N SER A 85 -25.59 -6.54 2.54
CA SER A 85 -25.34 -7.80 3.24
C SER A 85 -23.86 -8.19 3.16
N THR A 86 -23.08 -7.76 4.15
CA THR A 86 -21.61 -7.83 4.13
C THR A 86 -21.05 -8.80 5.16
N CYS A 87 -19.85 -9.30 4.88
CA CYS A 87 -19.05 -10.14 5.77
C CYS A 87 -18.16 -9.32 6.71
N CYS A 88 -18.06 -8.01 6.48
CA CYS A 88 -17.30 -7.12 7.32
C CYS A 88 -18.03 -6.81 8.63
N ASP A 89 -17.23 -6.67 9.68
CA ASP A 89 -17.63 -6.07 10.94
C ASP A 89 -16.65 -4.95 11.33
N THR A 90 -16.90 -4.35 12.48
CA THR A 90 -16.07 -3.26 13.01
C THR A 90 -14.61 -3.68 13.23
N GLU A 91 -14.32 -4.95 13.52
CA GLU A 91 -12.95 -5.43 13.74
C GLU A 91 -12.19 -5.55 12.42
N ILE A 92 -12.84 -6.09 11.38
CA ILE A 92 -12.28 -6.16 10.02
C ILE A 92 -11.98 -4.76 9.48
N VAL A 93 -12.92 -3.82 9.62
CA VAL A 93 -12.72 -2.44 9.14
C VAL A 93 -11.62 -1.73 9.91
N LYS A 94 -11.54 -1.95 11.23
CA LYS A 94 -10.44 -1.43 12.07
C LYS A 94 -9.09 -2.00 11.64
N LEU A 95 -9.01 -3.29 11.32
CA LEU A 95 -7.82 -3.92 10.76
C LEU A 95 -7.46 -3.29 9.40
N ILE A 96 -8.42 -3.06 8.52
CA ILE A 96 -8.20 -2.42 7.21
C ILE A 96 -7.58 -1.03 7.38
N ASP A 97 -8.12 -0.19 8.26
CA ASP A 97 -7.60 1.16 8.47
C ASP A 97 -6.15 1.14 9.00
N LYS A 98 -5.86 0.23 9.94
CA LYS A 98 -4.50 0.06 10.49
C LYS A 98 -3.53 -0.57 9.50
N ALA A 99 -3.96 -1.56 8.72
CA ALA A 99 -3.13 -2.19 7.69
C ALA A 99 -2.75 -1.20 6.59
N ALA A 100 -3.67 -0.29 6.21
CA ALA A 100 -3.39 0.76 5.25
C ALA A 100 -2.26 1.68 5.74
N LEU A 101 -2.32 2.06 7.03
CA LEU A 101 -1.28 2.86 7.68
C LEU A 101 0.05 2.08 7.78
N LEU A 102 0.01 0.80 8.19
CA LEU A 102 1.22 -0.02 8.33
C LEU A 102 1.93 -0.28 6.99
N LYS A 103 1.20 -0.37 5.87
CA LYS A 103 1.79 -0.49 4.53
C LYS A 103 2.71 0.69 4.19
N ILE A 104 2.47 1.86 4.78
CA ILE A 104 3.27 3.08 4.56
C ILE A 104 4.59 3.07 5.34
N LYS A 105 4.67 2.35 6.46
CA LYS A 105 5.82 2.41 7.35
C LYS A 105 7.14 2.04 6.65
N PRO A 106 7.23 0.96 5.84
CA PRO A 106 8.42 0.68 5.04
C PRO A 106 8.80 1.82 4.08
N ILE A 107 7.81 2.46 3.43
CA ILE A 107 8.02 3.58 2.49
C ILE A 107 8.64 4.78 3.23
N GLN A 108 8.16 5.08 4.44
CA GLN A 108 8.69 6.17 5.25
C GLN A 108 10.09 5.88 5.79
N LYS A 109 10.42 4.62 6.10
CA LYS A 109 11.75 4.25 6.60
C LYS A 109 12.84 4.25 5.54
N GLN A 110 12.48 4.19 4.25
CA GLN A 110 13.46 4.22 3.18
C GLN A 110 14.11 5.60 3.06
N LYS A 111 15.42 5.59 2.77
CA LYS A 111 16.17 6.83 2.50
C LYS A 111 15.64 7.51 1.24
N SER A 112 15.15 8.72 1.40
CA SER A 112 14.68 9.58 0.32
C SER A 112 15.86 10.11 -0.51
N ALA A 113 15.63 10.55 -1.76
CA ALA A 113 16.74 11.08 -2.57
C ALA A 113 17.42 12.30 -1.92
N PHE A 114 16.71 13.04 -1.06
CA PHE A 114 17.26 14.15 -0.29
C PHE A 114 18.22 13.65 0.79
N GLN A 115 17.83 12.60 1.50
CA GLN A 115 18.70 11.93 2.47
C GLN A 115 19.97 11.36 1.81
N LYS A 116 19.83 10.86 0.59
CA LYS A 116 20.96 10.41 -0.24
C LYS A 116 21.85 11.58 -0.69
N LEU A 117 21.30 12.74 -1.07
CA LEU A 117 22.07 13.95 -1.41
C LEU A 117 23.02 14.36 -0.29
N ILE A 118 22.52 14.40 0.95
CA ILE A 118 23.34 14.80 2.10
C ILE A 118 24.41 13.74 2.43
N SER A 119 24.06 12.46 2.26
CA SER A 119 24.99 11.35 2.43
C SER A 119 26.10 11.36 1.38
N VAL A 120 25.76 11.64 0.11
CA VAL A 120 26.70 11.83 -0.99
C VAL A 120 27.59 13.05 -0.74
N TYR A 121 27.03 14.19 -0.36
CA TYR A 121 27.81 15.38 -0.03
C TYR A 121 28.84 15.09 1.07
N ALA A 122 28.42 14.51 2.20
CA ALA A 122 29.33 14.17 3.28
C ALA A 122 30.44 13.22 2.81
N THR A 123 30.10 12.23 1.98
CA THR A 123 31.08 11.30 1.40
C THR A 123 32.09 12.03 0.51
N GLN A 124 31.63 12.89 -0.39
CA GLN A 124 32.52 13.65 -1.30
C GLN A 124 33.38 14.64 -0.53
N LEU A 125 32.82 15.33 0.47
CA LEU A 125 33.54 16.27 1.32
C LEU A 125 34.73 15.59 2.01
N ASN A 126 34.50 14.46 2.69
CA ASN A 126 35.58 13.74 3.39
C ASN A 126 36.58 13.07 2.43
N LYS A 127 36.17 12.78 1.18
CA LYS A 127 37.02 12.18 0.16
C LYS A 127 37.93 13.21 -0.51
N ILE A 128 37.41 14.40 -0.80
CA ILE A 128 38.06 15.41 -1.63
C ILE A 128 38.82 16.42 -0.78
N CYS A 129 38.25 16.87 0.34
CA CYS A 129 38.88 17.88 1.18
C CYS A 129 39.81 17.24 2.22
N ASN A 130 41.00 17.82 2.37
CA ASN A 130 41.89 17.46 3.47
C ASN A 130 41.23 17.82 4.82
N PRO A 131 41.26 16.94 5.85
CA PRO A 131 40.65 17.20 7.15
C PRO A 131 41.08 18.51 7.82
N SER A 132 42.30 19.00 7.54
CA SER A 132 42.79 20.29 8.05
C SER A 132 41.98 21.50 7.55
N PHE A 133 41.33 21.37 6.39
CA PHE A 133 40.50 22.41 5.78
C PHE A 133 39.03 22.34 6.20
N LEU A 134 38.64 21.30 6.94
CA LEU A 134 37.30 21.15 7.46
C LEU A 134 37.17 21.76 8.86
N VAL A 135 35.97 22.24 9.20
CA VAL A 135 35.66 22.74 10.56
C VAL A 135 35.78 21.65 11.62
N GLN A 136 35.64 20.37 11.23
CA GLN A 136 35.90 19.19 12.03
C GLN A 136 36.54 18.11 11.16
N ALA A 137 37.35 17.23 11.76
CA ALA A 137 38.13 16.22 11.02
C ALA A 137 37.26 15.25 10.18
N SER A 138 36.00 15.01 10.58
CA SER A 138 35.04 14.25 9.78
C SER A 138 33.62 14.77 9.97
N ILE A 139 32.93 14.95 8.85
CA ILE A 139 31.54 15.41 8.79
C ILE A 139 30.65 14.26 8.32
N THR A 140 29.62 13.94 9.08
CA THR A 140 28.65 12.87 8.75
C THR A 140 27.31 13.46 8.34
N ALA A 141 26.49 12.67 7.64
CA ALA A 141 25.14 13.10 7.25
C ALA A 141 24.27 13.47 8.48
N ASP A 142 24.35 12.71 9.56
CA ASP A 142 23.60 12.99 10.80
C ASP A 142 23.99 14.32 11.44
N LYS A 143 25.29 14.67 11.41
CA LYS A 143 25.77 15.99 11.88
C LYS A 143 25.25 17.12 10.99
N ILE A 144 25.09 16.88 9.69
CA ILE A 144 24.49 17.85 8.77
C ILE A 144 23.00 18.00 9.07
N PHE A 145 22.26 16.89 9.24
CA PHE A 145 20.82 16.92 9.50
C PHE A 145 20.42 17.51 10.85
N SER A 146 21.31 17.45 11.84
CA SER A 146 21.11 18.04 13.16
C SER A 146 21.50 19.52 13.23
N ASN A 147 22.17 20.07 12.19
CA ASN A 147 22.57 21.46 12.15
C ASN A 147 21.43 22.38 11.70
N THR A 148 20.74 22.99 12.67
CA THR A 148 19.60 23.89 12.43
C THR A 148 20.00 25.28 11.92
N ALA A 149 21.29 25.62 11.90
CA ALA A 149 21.77 26.90 11.37
C ALA A 149 21.82 26.93 9.82
N LEU A 150 21.69 25.78 9.16
CA LEU A 150 21.61 25.65 7.71
C LEU A 150 20.18 25.94 7.25
N LEU A 151 19.84 27.21 7.07
CA LEU A 151 18.46 27.66 6.84
C LEU A 151 17.86 27.10 5.55
N THR A 152 18.63 27.02 4.46
CA THR A 152 18.15 26.47 3.18
C THR A 152 17.93 24.97 3.30
N LEU A 153 18.91 24.25 3.83
CA LEU A 153 18.79 22.82 4.11
C LEU A 153 17.59 22.51 5.01
N TYR A 154 17.41 23.27 6.08
CA TYR A 154 16.29 23.10 7.01
C TYR A 154 14.95 23.33 6.32
N SER A 155 14.82 24.40 5.52
CA SER A 155 13.62 24.67 4.72
C SER A 155 13.31 23.53 3.74
N TYR A 156 14.32 23.05 3.01
CA TYR A 156 14.15 21.95 2.05
C TYR A 156 13.84 20.62 2.74
N LYS A 157 14.40 20.36 3.93
CA LYS A 157 14.07 19.19 4.75
C LYS A 157 12.59 19.19 5.14
N GLN A 158 12.05 20.33 5.59
CA GLN A 158 10.63 20.45 5.93
C GLN A 158 9.74 20.29 4.70
N PHE A 159 10.12 20.92 3.59
CA PHE A 159 9.37 20.82 2.34
C PHE A 159 9.31 19.38 1.81
N GLN A 160 10.45 18.67 1.74
CA GLN A 160 10.47 17.28 1.28
C GLN A 160 9.73 16.33 2.23
N ALA A 161 9.80 16.57 3.55
CA ALA A 161 9.05 15.78 4.53
C ALA A 161 7.55 15.89 4.26
N ASN A 162 7.05 17.10 4.02
CA ASN A 162 5.64 17.33 3.65
C ASN A 162 5.26 16.64 2.34
N CYS A 163 6.10 16.73 1.29
CA CYS A 163 5.84 16.02 0.03
C CYS A 163 5.76 14.49 0.27
N LYS A 164 6.69 13.94 1.06
CA LYS A 164 6.77 12.50 1.39
C LYS A 164 5.55 12.03 2.19
N ILE A 165 5.12 12.81 3.18
CA ILE A 165 3.90 12.55 3.97
C ILE A 165 2.67 12.55 3.06
N ASN A 166 2.53 13.53 2.16
CA ASN A 166 1.39 13.59 1.23
C ASN A 166 1.38 12.42 0.23
N PHE A 167 2.55 12.01 -0.25
CA PHE A 167 2.70 10.82 -1.09
C PHE A 167 2.20 9.56 -0.35
N ALA A 168 2.67 9.37 0.88
CA ALA A 168 2.26 8.28 1.75
C ALA A 168 0.75 8.29 2.05
N LYS A 169 0.15 9.46 2.30
CA LYS A 169 -1.30 9.61 2.49
C LYS A 169 -2.09 9.17 1.26
N ALA A 170 -1.62 9.48 0.06
CA ALA A 170 -2.25 9.04 -1.18
C ALA A 170 -2.22 7.51 -1.33
N ILE A 171 -1.07 6.88 -1.08
CA ILE A 171 -0.91 5.42 -1.11
C ILE A 171 -1.79 4.75 -0.04
N SER A 172 -1.80 5.29 1.19
CA SER A 172 -2.62 4.81 2.31
C SER A 172 -4.10 4.86 1.94
N SER A 173 -4.57 6.01 1.46
CA SER A 173 -5.97 6.22 1.10
C SER A 173 -6.47 5.28 0.00
N TYR A 174 -5.62 5.05 -1.02
CA TYR A 174 -5.96 4.16 -2.12
C TYR A 174 -5.96 2.69 -1.70
N THR A 175 -4.95 2.28 -0.93
CA THR A 175 -4.86 0.91 -0.37
C THR A 175 -6.03 0.63 0.58
N ARG A 176 -6.43 1.62 1.38
CA ARG A 176 -7.58 1.50 2.30
C ARG A 176 -8.85 1.16 1.54
N GLY A 177 -9.20 1.92 0.51
CA GLY A 177 -10.40 1.63 -0.28
C GLY A 177 -10.31 0.34 -1.08
N ALA A 178 -9.12 -0.01 -1.56
CA ALA A 178 -8.85 -1.32 -2.16
C ALA A 178 -9.22 -2.45 -1.20
N MET A 179 -8.74 -2.41 0.05
CA MET A 179 -9.04 -3.42 1.06
C MET A 179 -10.51 -3.38 1.50
N CYS A 180 -11.11 -2.20 1.58
CA CYS A 180 -12.54 -2.06 1.88
C CYS A 180 -13.46 -2.77 0.87
N SER A 181 -12.97 -3.10 -0.34
CA SER A 181 -13.75 -3.88 -1.31
C SER A 181 -14.16 -5.28 -0.83
N ILE A 182 -13.56 -5.83 0.22
CA ILE A 182 -14.05 -7.06 0.86
C ILE A 182 -15.36 -6.86 1.63
N CYS A 183 -15.73 -5.61 1.88
CA CYS A 183 -16.97 -5.25 2.55
C CYS A 183 -18.14 -5.07 1.58
N ALA A 184 -17.92 -5.24 0.28
CA ALA A 184 -19.00 -5.26 -0.69
C ALA A 184 -20.06 -6.31 -0.30
N GLY A 185 -21.32 -5.94 -0.46
CA GLY A 185 -22.45 -6.82 -0.24
C GLY A 185 -22.29 -8.07 -1.08
N VAL A 186 -22.40 -9.24 -0.46
CA VAL A 186 -22.29 -10.50 -1.20
C VAL A 186 -23.40 -10.62 -2.25
N ASP A 187 -24.55 -10.01 -1.98
CA ASP A 187 -25.70 -9.89 -2.86
C ASP A 187 -25.54 -8.85 -3.99
N GLN A 188 -24.49 -8.01 -3.93
CA GLN A 188 -24.23 -6.92 -4.88
C GLN A 188 -22.84 -7.02 -5.54
N ILE A 189 -22.20 -8.19 -5.50
CA ILE A 189 -20.84 -8.38 -6.04
C ILE A 189 -20.71 -7.96 -7.51
N SER A 190 -21.73 -8.21 -8.33
CA SER A 190 -21.73 -7.83 -9.76
C SER A 190 -21.68 -6.32 -9.98
N ASP A 191 -22.07 -5.51 -8.99
CA ASP A 191 -22.04 -4.05 -9.08
C ASP A 191 -20.61 -3.53 -8.88
N TYR A 192 -19.80 -4.26 -8.12
CA TYR A 192 -18.42 -3.90 -7.77
C TYR A 192 -17.35 -4.61 -8.59
N PHE A 193 -17.64 -5.80 -9.12
CA PHE A 193 -16.68 -6.61 -9.86
C PHE A 193 -17.24 -6.98 -11.23
N ASN A 194 -16.39 -6.95 -12.26
CA ASN A 194 -16.76 -7.46 -13.58
C ASN A 194 -16.67 -9.00 -13.62
N ALA A 195 -17.04 -9.59 -14.77
CA ALA A 195 -17.00 -11.04 -14.98
C ALA A 195 -15.58 -11.64 -14.84
N GLN A 196 -14.54 -10.83 -15.00
CA GLN A 196 -13.13 -11.22 -14.84
C GLN A 196 -12.63 -11.07 -13.39
N GLY A 197 -13.50 -10.65 -12.45
CA GLY A 197 -13.12 -10.41 -11.06
C GLY A 197 -12.25 -9.18 -10.85
N GLN A 198 -12.25 -8.24 -11.80
CA GLN A 198 -11.59 -6.94 -11.68
C GLN A 198 -12.52 -5.97 -10.96
N LEU A 199 -11.96 -5.17 -10.05
CA LEU A 199 -12.72 -4.15 -9.33
C LEU A 199 -13.14 -3.02 -10.29
N LYS A 200 -14.42 -2.65 -10.28
CA LYS A 200 -14.96 -1.51 -11.00
C LYS A 200 -14.72 -0.24 -10.20
N ILE A 201 -13.95 0.69 -10.73
CA ILE A 201 -13.53 1.89 -10.00
C ILE A 201 -13.99 3.14 -10.70
N HIS A 202 -14.54 4.05 -9.91
CA HIS A 202 -14.94 5.36 -10.39
C HIS A 202 -13.71 6.15 -10.88
N PRO A 203 -13.76 6.79 -12.07
CA PRO A 203 -12.65 7.59 -12.61
C PRO A 203 -12.07 8.61 -11.61
N ASP A 204 -12.92 9.28 -10.83
CA ASP A 204 -12.50 10.22 -9.77
C ASP A 204 -11.47 9.64 -8.79
N SER A 205 -11.55 8.35 -8.43
CA SER A 205 -10.57 7.74 -7.52
C SER A 205 -9.22 7.54 -8.17
N ILE A 206 -9.20 7.12 -9.44
CA ILE A 206 -7.99 7.00 -10.24
C ILE A 206 -7.35 8.39 -10.38
N ASN A 207 -8.14 9.38 -10.80
CA ASN A 207 -7.68 10.76 -10.98
C ASN A 207 -7.17 11.38 -9.68
N SER A 208 -7.86 11.16 -8.55
CA SER A 208 -7.44 11.68 -7.24
C SER A 208 -6.13 11.05 -6.79
N PHE A 209 -5.96 9.74 -6.96
CA PHE A 209 -4.73 9.04 -6.64
C PHE A 209 -3.56 9.50 -7.50
N GLU A 210 -3.75 9.51 -8.82
CA GLU A 210 -2.70 9.91 -9.76
C GLU A 210 -2.32 11.39 -9.61
N LYS A 211 -3.31 12.27 -9.34
CA LYS A 211 -3.04 13.68 -9.04
C LYS A 211 -2.27 13.83 -7.73
N ALA A 212 -2.72 13.21 -6.65
CA ALA A 212 -2.06 13.35 -5.34
C ALA A 212 -0.63 12.80 -5.36
N THR A 213 -0.40 11.66 -6.02
CA THR A 213 0.96 11.11 -6.20
C THR A 213 1.81 11.98 -7.11
N ASN A 214 1.28 12.48 -8.23
CA ASN A 214 2.00 13.41 -9.10
C ASN A 214 2.37 14.71 -8.40
N ASP A 215 1.43 15.34 -7.69
CA ASP A 215 1.67 16.59 -6.97
C ASP A 215 2.79 16.40 -5.94
N ALA A 216 2.78 15.28 -5.21
CA ALA A 216 3.82 14.95 -4.24
C ALA A 216 5.18 14.65 -4.88
N ILE A 217 5.21 13.93 -6.02
CA ILE A 217 6.44 13.65 -6.79
C ILE A 217 7.02 14.94 -7.37
N VAL A 218 6.18 15.82 -7.94
CA VAL A 218 6.60 17.13 -8.47
C VAL A 218 7.13 18.01 -7.35
N CYS A 219 6.40 18.11 -6.23
CA CYS A 219 6.84 18.76 -5.00
C CYS A 219 8.24 18.30 -4.60
N TYR A 220 8.47 16.99 -4.57
CA TYR A 220 9.77 16.41 -4.21
C TYR A 220 10.86 16.73 -5.25
N SER A 221 10.55 16.58 -6.54
CA SER A 221 11.48 16.77 -7.66
C SER A 221 11.99 18.21 -7.78
N ASN A 222 11.19 19.20 -7.37
CA ASN A 222 11.58 20.61 -7.41
C ASN A 222 12.83 20.92 -6.57
N ILE A 223 13.15 20.09 -5.58
CA ILE A 223 14.36 20.24 -4.75
C ILE A 223 15.62 19.80 -5.52
N PHE A 224 15.49 18.91 -6.49
CA PHE A 224 16.61 18.30 -7.22
C PHE A 224 16.91 19.00 -8.55
N THR A 225 16.49 20.25 -8.72
CA THR A 225 16.94 21.03 -9.87
C THR A 225 18.43 21.36 -9.73
N PRO A 226 19.19 21.49 -10.84
CA PRO A 226 20.60 21.84 -10.77
C PRO A 226 20.88 23.12 -9.97
N ALA A 227 19.97 24.10 -10.06
CA ALA A 227 20.06 25.35 -9.31
C ALA A 227 19.88 25.12 -7.79
N ASN A 228 18.87 24.35 -7.37
CA ASN A 228 18.61 24.11 -5.95
C ASN A 228 19.68 23.23 -5.31
N ILE A 229 20.21 22.24 -6.04
CA ILE A 229 21.36 21.45 -5.59
C ILE A 229 22.58 22.36 -5.37
N ASP A 230 22.85 23.29 -6.29
CA ASP A 230 23.95 24.25 -6.14
C ASP A 230 23.80 25.14 -4.91
N VAL A 231 22.59 25.64 -4.62
CA VAL A 231 22.31 26.45 -3.43
C VAL A 231 22.59 25.65 -2.15
N VAL A 232 22.07 24.41 -2.05
CA VAL A 232 22.31 23.54 -0.88
C VAL A 232 23.80 23.26 -0.70
N VAL A 233 24.51 22.90 -1.77
CA VAL A 233 25.94 22.61 -1.69
C VAL A 233 26.75 23.84 -1.29
N LYS A 234 26.40 25.02 -1.78
CA LYS A 234 27.06 26.29 -1.38
C LYS A 234 26.87 26.59 0.09
N GLU A 235 25.66 26.40 0.62
CA GLU A 235 25.39 26.56 2.06
C GLU A 235 26.21 25.57 2.88
N LEU A 236 26.24 24.29 2.47
CA LEU A 236 27.01 23.25 3.15
C LEU A 236 28.52 23.53 3.12
N ASN A 237 29.06 23.91 1.95
CA ASN A 237 30.47 24.27 1.81
C ASN A 237 30.83 25.44 2.74
N SER A 238 29.99 26.48 2.77
CA SER A 238 30.20 27.65 3.63
C SER A 238 30.20 27.31 5.12
N ALA A 239 29.43 26.29 5.52
CA ALA A 239 29.34 25.87 6.91
C ALA A 239 30.46 24.90 7.34
N TYR A 240 30.93 24.04 6.43
CA TYR A 240 31.80 22.91 6.79
C TYR A 240 33.24 23.03 6.31
N ILE A 241 33.53 23.94 5.38
CA ILE A 241 34.88 24.21 4.87
C ILE A 241 35.39 25.53 5.45
N LYS A 242 36.62 25.54 5.96
CA LYS A 242 37.28 26.76 6.45
C LYS A 242 37.49 27.75 5.28
N LYS A 243 37.34 29.06 5.54
CA LYS A 243 37.40 30.13 4.52
C LYS A 243 38.63 29.99 3.59
N ASN A 244 38.44 30.30 2.31
CA ASN A 244 39.45 30.36 1.23
C ASN A 244 40.02 29.02 0.74
N ASN A 245 39.28 27.91 0.85
CA ASN A 245 39.73 26.62 0.29
C ASN A 245 39.02 26.25 -1.02
N SER A 246 39.78 25.89 -2.04
CA SER A 246 39.28 25.51 -3.37
C SER A 246 38.64 24.12 -3.42
N CYS A 247 38.81 23.27 -2.38
CA CYS A 247 38.23 21.92 -2.39
C CYS A 247 36.69 21.93 -2.44
N GLY A 248 36.06 23.04 -2.05
CA GLY A 248 34.60 23.20 -2.13
C GLY A 248 34.06 23.17 -3.57
N ASP A 249 34.83 23.69 -4.54
CA ASP A 249 34.44 23.68 -5.95
C ASP A 249 34.47 22.25 -6.52
N ASP A 250 35.47 21.46 -6.13
CA ASP A 250 35.60 20.05 -6.51
C ASP A 250 34.50 19.19 -5.88
N VAL A 251 34.15 19.44 -4.61
CA VAL A 251 33.00 18.81 -3.94
C VAL A 251 31.71 19.15 -4.69
N ALA A 252 31.50 20.43 -5.03
CA ALA A 252 30.30 20.86 -5.72
C ALA A 252 30.17 20.25 -7.11
N LYS A 253 31.27 20.18 -7.86
CA LYS A 253 31.32 19.49 -9.15
C LYS A 253 30.98 18.01 -9.01
N SER A 254 31.64 17.31 -8.08
CA SER A 254 31.42 15.87 -7.86
C SER A 254 29.97 15.55 -7.48
N VAL A 255 29.37 16.33 -6.58
CA VAL A 255 27.95 16.17 -6.21
C VAL A 255 27.04 16.41 -7.40
N LYS A 256 27.25 17.48 -8.18
CA LYS A 256 26.44 17.77 -9.38
C LYS A 256 26.54 16.65 -10.40
N ASP A 257 27.73 16.12 -10.66
CA ASP A 257 27.94 15.03 -11.63
C ASP A 257 27.14 13.77 -11.25
N ILE A 258 27.11 13.40 -9.97
CA ILE A 258 26.32 12.26 -9.46
C ILE A 258 24.82 12.47 -9.67
N PHE A 259 24.33 13.70 -9.50
CA PHE A 259 22.90 14.01 -9.58
C PHE A 259 22.43 14.45 -10.98
N THR A 260 23.33 14.62 -11.95
CA THR A 260 23.00 15.12 -13.31
C THR A 260 21.97 14.26 -14.04
N ASN A 261 21.99 12.94 -13.82
CA ASN A 261 21.05 11.99 -14.43
C ASN A 261 19.96 11.49 -13.47
N HIS A 262 19.87 12.07 -12.28
CA HIS A 262 18.89 11.64 -11.30
C HIS A 262 17.51 12.21 -11.62
N LYS A 263 16.48 11.35 -11.62
CA LYS A 263 15.10 11.75 -11.85
C LYS A 263 14.20 11.14 -10.77
N VAL A 264 13.52 12.01 -10.04
CA VAL A 264 12.32 11.67 -9.26
C VAL A 264 11.14 12.07 -10.11
N VAL A 265 10.65 11.14 -10.93
CA VAL A 265 9.58 11.39 -11.91
C VAL A 265 8.61 10.23 -11.93
N ASN A 266 7.33 10.52 -12.18
CA ASN A 266 6.30 9.50 -12.31
C ASN A 266 6.23 8.95 -13.75
N ASP A 267 7.35 8.43 -14.27
CA ASP A 267 7.48 7.90 -15.63
C ASP A 267 8.05 6.47 -15.60
N ASP A 268 7.39 5.53 -16.27
CA ASP A 268 7.80 4.13 -16.35
C ASP A 268 8.81 3.82 -17.48
N GLY A 269 9.25 4.85 -18.21
CA GLY A 269 10.21 4.74 -19.32
C GLY A 269 9.60 4.28 -20.64
N ASN A 270 8.31 3.93 -20.66
CA ASN A 270 7.56 3.48 -21.84
C ASN A 270 6.40 4.42 -22.18
N GLY A 271 6.41 5.66 -21.65
CA GLY A 271 5.33 6.64 -21.83
C GLY A 271 4.15 6.46 -20.86
N GLY A 272 4.27 5.57 -19.88
CA GLY A 272 3.30 5.38 -18.80
C GLY A 272 3.75 6.00 -17.47
N LYS A 273 2.90 5.90 -16.45
CA LYS A 273 3.20 6.36 -15.07
C LYS A 273 3.71 5.20 -14.21
N GLN A 274 4.56 5.47 -13.22
CA GLN A 274 4.95 4.47 -12.21
C GLN A 274 3.81 4.19 -11.23
N CYS A 275 3.13 5.25 -10.77
CA CYS A 275 1.93 5.18 -9.96
C CYS A 275 0.70 5.06 -10.86
N LYS A 276 0.19 3.84 -11.02
CA LYS A 276 -0.94 3.51 -11.91
C LYS A 276 -2.19 3.27 -11.08
N GLY A 277 -3.30 3.94 -11.38
CA GLY A 277 -4.55 3.73 -10.64
C GLY A 277 -5.16 2.34 -10.83
N LEU A 278 -4.96 1.68 -11.97
CA LEU A 278 -5.61 0.40 -12.26
C LEU A 278 -4.93 -0.85 -11.65
N PHE A 279 -3.89 -0.66 -10.83
CA PHE A 279 -3.16 -1.71 -10.12
C PHE A 279 -3.37 -1.58 -8.62
N VAL A 280 -4.56 -1.97 -8.18
CA VAL A 280 -5.14 -1.64 -6.88
C VAL A 280 -4.73 -2.63 -5.80
N TYR A 281 -4.60 -3.90 -6.15
CA TYR A 281 -4.19 -4.96 -5.25
C TYR A 281 -2.74 -5.41 -5.48
N GLY A 282 -2.20 -5.21 -6.69
CA GLY A 282 -0.82 -5.51 -7.02
C GLY A 282 0.20 -4.64 -6.27
N GLU A 283 1.41 -5.17 -6.09
CA GLU A 283 2.51 -4.38 -5.55
C GLU A 283 2.96 -3.32 -6.56
N GLN A 284 2.85 -2.05 -6.17
CA GLN A 284 3.31 -0.91 -6.96
C GLN A 284 4.72 -0.47 -6.52
N THR A 285 5.67 -1.39 -6.45
CA THR A 285 7.02 -1.14 -5.91
C THR A 285 7.72 0.03 -6.58
N ALA A 286 7.57 0.19 -7.90
CA ALA A 286 8.11 1.33 -8.63
C ALA A 286 7.55 2.67 -8.12
N CYS A 287 6.21 2.76 -7.98
CA CYS A 287 5.55 3.92 -7.40
C CYS A 287 6.02 4.16 -5.95
N GLN A 288 5.98 3.14 -5.10
CA GLN A 288 6.33 3.25 -3.67
C GLN A 288 7.77 3.74 -3.46
N ASN A 289 8.68 3.40 -4.38
CA ASN A 289 10.09 3.77 -4.29
C ASN A 289 10.46 5.05 -5.08
N VAL A 290 9.51 5.70 -5.77
CA VAL A 290 9.80 6.83 -6.67
C VAL A 290 10.56 7.98 -5.99
N LEU A 291 10.25 8.26 -4.71
CA LEU A 291 10.90 9.34 -3.93
C LEU A 291 12.34 9.00 -3.50
N GLN A 292 12.76 7.74 -3.61
CA GLN A 292 14.15 7.35 -3.42
C GLN A 292 15.03 7.71 -4.64
N GLY A 293 14.38 7.98 -5.78
CA GLY A 293 14.96 8.13 -7.11
C GLY A 293 15.94 6.99 -7.48
N ASN A 294 17.02 7.30 -8.22
CA ASN A 294 18.01 6.30 -8.62
C ASN A 294 18.61 5.53 -7.41
N PRO A 295 18.48 4.20 -7.35
CA PRO A 295 19.02 3.38 -6.26
C PRO A 295 20.55 3.42 -6.16
N GLN A 296 21.25 3.80 -7.24
CA GLN A 296 22.71 3.84 -7.32
C GLN A 296 23.33 5.16 -6.82
N LEU A 297 22.54 6.14 -6.36
CA LEU A 297 23.07 7.45 -5.94
C LEU A 297 24.18 7.38 -4.87
N GLU A 298 24.07 6.43 -3.93
CA GLU A 298 25.05 6.25 -2.85
C GLU A 298 26.12 5.19 -3.19
N GLN A 299 26.01 4.50 -4.33
CA GLN A 299 26.99 3.49 -4.74
C GLN A 299 28.23 4.20 -5.29
N GLN A 300 29.41 3.90 -4.72
CA GLN A 300 30.67 4.33 -5.31
C GLN A 300 30.78 3.73 -6.71
N THR A 301 30.89 4.58 -7.74
CA THR A 301 31.20 4.19 -9.12
C THR A 301 32.62 3.63 -9.19
N GLN A 302 32.84 2.43 -8.64
CA GLN A 302 33.78 1.52 -9.24
C GLN A 302 33.10 1.04 -10.52
N ARG A 303 33.71 1.39 -11.65
CA ARG A 303 33.42 0.82 -12.96
C ARG A 303 33.84 -0.65 -12.95
N LEU A 304 33.26 -1.44 -12.06
CA LEU A 304 33.34 -2.89 -12.11
C LEU A 304 32.30 -3.30 -13.14
N LEU A 305 32.76 -3.91 -14.23
CA LEU A 305 31.98 -4.90 -14.94
C LEU A 305 31.66 -6.02 -13.94
N ARG A 306 30.69 -5.80 -13.06
CA ARG A 306 30.11 -6.86 -12.24
C ARG A 306 29.19 -7.64 -13.17
N SER A 307 29.74 -8.70 -13.73
CA SER A 307 29.00 -9.89 -14.12
C SER A 307 27.99 -10.22 -13.02
N SER A 308 26.70 -10.00 -13.31
CA SER A 308 25.51 -10.83 -13.04
C SER A 308 25.37 -11.69 -11.76
N GLU A 309 26.25 -11.62 -10.76
CA GLU A 309 26.39 -12.65 -9.75
C GLU A 309 26.73 -12.05 -8.39
N ARG A 310 25.76 -11.38 -7.79
CA ARG A 310 25.29 -11.57 -6.40
C ARG A 310 24.57 -10.31 -5.91
N GLU A 311 23.35 -10.54 -5.42
CA GLU A 311 22.60 -9.65 -4.52
C GLU A 311 22.14 -8.37 -5.22
N ASP A 312 21.09 -8.39 -6.05
CA ASP A 312 19.72 -8.14 -5.58
C ASP A 312 18.67 -8.91 -6.41
N ALA A 313 17.97 -9.81 -5.73
CA ALA A 313 16.95 -10.70 -6.29
C ALA A 313 15.58 -10.01 -6.55
N ASP A 314 15.50 -8.67 -6.67
CA ASP A 314 14.22 -7.93 -6.71
C ASP A 314 14.04 -6.92 -7.87
N GLN A 315 14.98 -6.75 -8.81
CA GLN A 315 14.91 -5.61 -9.76
C GLN A 315 14.87 -5.92 -11.26
N GLN A 316 14.69 -7.17 -11.67
CA GLN A 316 14.30 -7.46 -13.06
C GLN A 316 13.24 -8.56 -13.11
N VAL A 317 12.09 -8.30 -12.48
CA VAL A 317 10.86 -8.86 -13.04
C VAL A 317 10.69 -8.16 -14.39
N ARG A 318 11.07 -8.85 -15.48
CA ARG A 318 10.46 -8.58 -16.79
C ARG A 318 8.96 -8.58 -16.53
N LEU A 319 8.36 -7.39 -16.50
CA LEU A 319 6.92 -7.19 -16.47
C LEU A 319 6.37 -7.82 -17.75
N LEU A 320 6.12 -9.14 -17.72
CA LEU A 320 5.00 -9.72 -18.44
C LEU A 320 3.83 -8.78 -18.13
N GLN A 321 3.27 -8.14 -19.16
CA GLN A 321 2.25 -7.09 -19.02
C GLN A 321 1.26 -7.47 -17.92
N ALA A 322 1.45 -6.89 -16.73
CA ALA A 322 0.63 -7.25 -15.59
C ALA A 322 -0.79 -6.79 -15.94
N VAL A 323 -1.72 -7.74 -16.00
CA VAL A 323 -3.11 -7.44 -16.29
C VAL A 323 -3.63 -6.57 -15.14
N PRO A 324 -4.21 -5.40 -15.41
CA PRO A 324 -4.81 -4.56 -14.37
C PRO A 324 -5.81 -5.37 -13.53
N ASP A 325 -5.77 -5.22 -12.21
CA ASP A 325 -6.69 -5.91 -11.31
C ASP A 325 -8.00 -5.13 -11.07
N ALA A 326 -8.13 -3.99 -11.75
CA ALA A 326 -9.28 -3.11 -11.77
C ALA A 326 -9.56 -2.57 -13.18
N ILE A 327 -10.79 -2.13 -13.39
CA ILE A 327 -11.24 -1.42 -14.58
C ILE A 327 -11.87 -0.09 -14.21
N GLN A 328 -11.78 0.89 -15.12
CA GLN A 328 -12.48 2.14 -14.98
C GLN A 328 -13.95 1.96 -15.37
N ASP A 329 -14.86 2.32 -14.47
CA ASP A 329 -16.30 2.24 -14.67
C ASP A 329 -16.94 3.51 -14.08
N PRO A 330 -17.74 4.30 -14.84
CA PRO A 330 -18.43 5.48 -14.33
C PRO A 330 -19.36 5.19 -13.13
N ASN A 331 -19.86 3.96 -13.01
CA ASN A 331 -20.67 3.50 -11.88
C ASN A 331 -19.84 2.72 -10.85
N GLY A 332 -18.53 2.65 -11.03
CA GLY A 332 -17.62 1.97 -10.13
C GLY A 332 -17.54 2.62 -8.76
N ILE A 333 -16.91 1.92 -7.81
CA ILE A 333 -16.77 2.42 -6.45
C ILE A 333 -15.64 3.45 -6.33
N ARG A 334 -15.83 4.41 -5.42
CA ARG A 334 -14.80 5.36 -4.98
C ARG A 334 -13.92 4.69 -3.93
N ILE A 335 -12.65 4.45 -4.26
CA ILE A 335 -11.67 3.78 -3.39
C ILE A 335 -10.57 4.70 -2.86
N PHE A 336 -10.53 5.97 -3.26
CA PHE A 336 -9.64 6.94 -2.63
C PHE A 336 -10.27 7.41 -1.30
N ILE A 337 -10.03 6.66 -0.22
CA ILE A 337 -10.69 6.84 1.08
C ILE A 337 -9.68 7.39 2.10
N GLN A 338 -9.87 8.63 2.53
CA GLN A 338 -9.07 9.24 3.60
C GLN A 338 -9.54 8.77 4.99
N SER A 339 -8.65 8.77 5.96
CA SER A 339 -8.97 8.47 7.37
C SER A 339 -8.34 9.50 8.30
N THR A 340 -8.95 9.68 9.47
CA THR A 340 -8.37 10.51 10.54
C THR A 340 -7.05 9.93 11.05
N THR A 341 -6.82 8.63 10.90
CA THR A 341 -5.56 7.96 11.24
C THR A 341 -4.40 8.33 10.32
N ASP A 342 -4.66 8.92 9.15
CA ASP A 342 -3.61 9.45 8.25
C ASP A 342 -2.83 10.62 8.89
N SER A 343 -3.32 11.19 10.00
CA SER A 343 -2.59 12.15 10.83
C SER A 343 -1.36 11.56 11.54
N LEU A 344 -1.29 10.22 11.67
CA LEU A 344 -0.15 9.50 12.24
C LEU A 344 0.99 9.29 11.25
N ILE A 345 0.83 9.68 9.98
CA ILE A 345 1.87 9.57 8.96
C ILE A 345 2.85 10.74 9.15
N ASP A 346 4.02 10.43 9.70
CA ASP A 346 5.18 11.33 9.76
C ASP A 346 6.26 10.94 8.73
N GLU A 347 7.36 11.71 8.68
CA GLU A 347 8.45 11.51 7.71
C GLU A 347 9.17 10.15 7.85
N ASN A 348 9.20 9.57 9.05
CA ASN A 348 9.98 8.37 9.38
C ASN A 348 9.10 7.12 9.59
N GLY A 349 7.79 7.32 9.71
CA GLY A 349 6.82 6.31 10.11
C GLY A 349 6.91 5.94 11.60
N ASP A 350 7.37 6.85 12.46
CA ASP A 350 7.61 6.57 13.89
C ASP A 350 6.29 6.57 14.69
N ALA A 351 5.39 7.51 14.39
CA ALA A 351 4.04 7.57 14.97
C ALA A 351 3.11 6.45 14.46
N ILE A 352 3.53 5.67 13.45
CA ILE A 352 2.81 4.49 12.98
C ILE A 352 3.15 3.29 13.88
N VAL A 353 2.33 3.10 14.91
CA VAL A 353 2.44 1.98 15.84
C VAL A 353 1.72 0.72 15.32
N GLY A 354 2.18 -0.45 15.79
CA GLY A 354 1.58 -1.75 15.49
C GLY A 354 0.15 -1.90 16.02
N VAL A 355 -0.46 -3.04 15.72
CA VAL A 355 -1.90 -3.28 15.90
C VAL A 355 -2.29 -3.46 17.39
N PHE A 356 -3.41 -2.84 17.77
CA PHE A 356 -4.21 -2.90 19.01
C PHE A 356 -3.55 -3.48 20.28
N ASP A 357 -2.91 -2.64 21.10
CA ASP A 357 -2.60 -3.01 22.49
C ASP A 357 -3.86 -3.04 23.41
N GLU A 358 -5.04 -2.59 22.92
CA GLU A 358 -6.23 -2.39 23.76
C GLU A 358 -7.48 -3.20 23.37
N GLN A 359 -7.44 -4.01 22.30
CA GLN A 359 -8.57 -4.92 22.07
C GLN A 359 -8.44 -6.11 23.02
N LYS A 360 -9.18 -6.05 24.13
CA LYS A 360 -9.66 -7.26 24.79
C LYS A 360 -10.43 -8.04 23.73
N THR A 361 -9.76 -8.99 23.07
CA THR A 361 -10.42 -10.11 22.43
C THR A 361 -11.16 -10.81 23.56
N ASN A 362 -12.41 -10.43 23.80
CA ASN A 362 -13.30 -11.36 24.47
C ASN A 362 -13.29 -12.59 23.55
N PRO A 363 -12.85 -13.76 24.02
CA PRO A 363 -13.10 -14.99 23.29
C PRO A 363 -14.61 -15.12 23.29
N SER A 364 -15.25 -14.59 22.26
CA SER A 364 -16.65 -14.80 22.01
C SER A 364 -16.75 -16.30 21.77
N LYS A 365 -17.39 -16.96 22.75
CA LYS A 365 -17.95 -18.30 22.71
C LYS A 365 -17.73 -18.93 21.34
N SER A 366 -16.65 -19.70 21.23
CA SER A 366 -16.56 -20.75 20.23
C SER A 366 -17.87 -21.52 20.35
N ASN A 367 -18.72 -21.42 19.33
CA ASN A 367 -19.91 -22.23 19.23
C ASN A 367 -19.42 -23.68 19.13
N ALA A 368 -19.32 -24.32 20.29
CA ALA A 368 -19.46 -25.75 20.44
C ALA A 368 -20.89 -26.14 20.06
N HIS A 369 -21.25 -25.95 18.79
CA HIS A 369 -22.38 -26.59 18.13
C HIS A 369 -21.80 -27.54 17.09
N LEU A 370 -21.03 -28.51 17.56
CA LEU A 370 -20.71 -29.70 16.79
C LEU A 370 -20.46 -30.86 17.76
N LEU A 371 -21.52 -31.27 18.48
CA LEU A 371 -21.61 -32.56 19.18
C LEU A 371 -23.06 -32.83 19.60
N THR A 372 -24.01 -32.68 18.66
CA THR A 372 -25.37 -33.21 18.82
C THR A 372 -25.87 -33.74 17.48
N LEU A 373 -25.20 -34.78 16.96
CA LEU A 373 -25.76 -35.62 15.90
C LEU A 373 -25.41 -37.12 16.04
N GLU A 374 -24.93 -37.56 17.21
CA GLU A 374 -24.71 -38.99 17.49
C GLU A 374 -25.64 -39.56 18.57
N THR A 375 -26.38 -38.72 19.31
CA THR A 375 -27.34 -39.17 20.33
C THR A 375 -28.79 -39.29 19.85
N LEU A 376 -29.11 -38.90 18.61
CA LEU A 376 -30.46 -39.08 18.04
C LEU A 376 -30.64 -40.35 17.19
N ILE A 377 -29.56 -41.10 16.90
CA ILE A 377 -29.63 -42.38 16.17
C ILE A 377 -29.77 -43.57 17.13
N ILE A 378 -29.42 -43.42 18.42
CA ILE A 378 -29.50 -44.53 19.39
C ILE A 378 -30.92 -44.73 19.97
N LEU A 379 -31.83 -43.75 19.81
CA LEU A 379 -33.23 -43.87 20.26
C LEU A 379 -34.21 -44.38 19.19
N ALA A 380 -33.76 -44.65 17.96
CA ALA A 380 -34.60 -45.21 16.89
C ALA A 380 -34.41 -46.73 16.67
N THR A 381 -33.51 -47.39 17.41
CA THR A 381 -33.28 -48.85 17.32
C THR A 381 -33.66 -49.64 18.57
N ILE A 382 -34.36 -49.02 19.55
CA ILE A 382 -35.01 -49.73 20.66
C ILE A 382 -36.52 -49.52 20.57
N PHE A 383 -37.12 -49.83 19.41
CA PHE A 383 -38.57 -50.05 19.27
C PHE A 383 -38.87 -50.90 18.02
N VAL A 384 -38.03 -51.88 17.70
CA VAL A 384 -38.39 -53.04 16.87
C VAL A 384 -37.56 -54.24 17.35
N LEU A 385 -38.04 -54.88 18.42
CA LEU A 385 -37.92 -56.32 18.69
C LEU A 385 -38.96 -56.70 19.75
#